data_AF-A0A095Y3E2-F1
#
_entry.id   AF-A0A095Y3E2-F1
#
_cell.length_a   1.000
_cell.length_b   1.000
_cell.length_c   1.000
_cell.angle_alpha   90.00
_cell.angle_beta   90.00
_cell.angle_gamma   90.00
#
_symmetry.space_group_name_H-M   'P 1'
#
loop_
_entity.id
_entity.type
_entity.pdbx_description
1 polymer ?
#
loop_
_entity_poly.entity_id
_entity_poly.type
_entity_poly.pdbx_seq_one_letter_code
_entity_poly.pdbx_strand_id
1 'polypeptide(L)'
;MARQGIVAIELELTEGTAYTLWAPSWREGNAEWQSLLGNGDDALMFSSRAELLAFLRSGADHDMTSHPSWRRFEGELPASVIADPRDRHDLVGLPEALAGKADYDHVSTVDRAFTITRSIGAITDLTPINRMFASNSILASTANGADHFHGAGAAQWSAIGRVILLNWDGCIDALDELFEKGRKAAGDIDVDAVKTAEADLEEAEKTIEARRAEAKEARLKEKEAAAAAAKEADPYDSSVWAQAGIDPVRIAIGGRTLYTLRCYLNGAPVFLGRNGSINTFPQPRTLVRWLLENDDHDLATLSTWDDIMTAAHAGELDAVVHPDNEYSFTGLIEDIKAGPASVDTEQLGRAYELLADSADWAGDDAVNEVLAGNQQLQWLLNYLLDTGEQSEPVPPYDDEADGWARLEKGLTARFTTKM
;
A
#
# COMPACT_ATOMS: atom_id res chain seq x y z
N MET A 1 15.36 5.16 12.26
CA MET A 1 16.52 5.85 11.64
C MET A 1 17.26 6.58 12.74
N ALA A 2 18.57 6.36 12.90
CA ALA A 2 19.39 7.12 13.83
C ALA A 2 19.25 8.62 13.52
N ARG A 3 18.80 9.40 14.52
CA ARG A 3 18.69 10.86 14.38
C ARG A 3 20.10 11.43 14.37
N GLN A 4 20.55 11.83 13.19
CA GLN A 4 21.78 12.59 13.03
C GLN A 4 21.46 14.07 13.31
N GLY A 5 21.47 14.47 14.57
CA GLY A 5 21.24 15.87 14.92
C GLY A 5 20.93 16.11 16.39
N ILE A 6 20.84 17.39 16.71
CA ILE A 6 20.41 17.89 18.02
C ILE A 6 18.89 18.00 18.01
N VAL A 7 18.26 17.61 19.10
CA VAL A 7 16.82 17.78 19.34
C VAL A 7 16.58 18.47 20.67
N ALA A 8 15.53 19.28 20.75
CA ALA A 8 15.01 19.71 22.04
C ALA A 8 14.19 18.59 22.68
N ILE A 9 14.36 18.41 23.98
CA ILE A 9 13.62 17.43 24.77
C ILE A 9 12.91 18.10 25.94
N GLU A 10 11.76 17.54 26.32
CA GLU A 10 11.00 17.89 27.52
C GLU A 10 10.98 16.66 28.43
N LEU A 11 11.37 16.82 29.68
CA LEU A 11 11.36 15.75 30.68
C LEU A 11 10.40 16.14 31.80
N GLU A 12 9.28 15.45 31.93
CA GLU A 12 8.41 15.63 33.10
C GLU A 12 9.01 14.89 34.29
N LEU A 13 9.39 15.65 35.32
CA LEU A 13 9.99 15.18 36.57
C LEU A 13 9.14 15.62 37.76
N THR A 14 9.51 15.23 39.00
CA THR A 14 8.71 15.61 40.17
C THR A 14 8.91 17.07 40.59
N GLU A 15 10.08 17.64 40.30
CA GLU A 15 10.39 19.06 40.52
C GLU A 15 9.88 19.96 39.37
N GLY A 16 9.21 19.39 38.36
CA GLY A 16 8.62 20.09 37.22
C GLY A 16 9.17 19.61 35.87
N THR A 17 8.79 20.31 34.78
CA THR A 17 9.26 19.98 33.44
C THR A 17 10.64 20.59 33.17
N ALA A 18 11.63 19.74 32.89
CA ALA A 18 12.96 20.18 32.47
C ALA A 18 13.05 20.29 30.94
N TYR A 19 13.57 21.42 30.45
CA TYR A 19 13.81 21.69 29.03
C TYR A 19 15.32 21.72 28.75
N THR A 20 15.78 20.97 27.76
CA THR A 20 17.20 20.94 27.36
C THR A 20 17.37 20.45 25.91
N LEU A 21 18.62 20.37 25.42
CA LEU A 21 18.97 19.77 24.13
C LEU A 21 19.66 18.42 24.32
N TRP A 22 19.42 17.51 23.38
CA TRP A 22 20.01 16.19 23.34
C TRP A 22 20.51 15.84 21.93
N ALA A 23 21.70 15.27 21.86
CA ALA A 23 22.28 14.69 20.67
C ALA A 23 22.37 13.16 20.88
N PRO A 24 21.43 12.37 20.31
CA PRO A 24 21.28 10.93 20.62
C PRO A 24 22.48 10.08 20.26
N SER A 25 23.04 10.34 19.08
CA SER A 25 24.23 9.64 18.57
C SER A 25 24.76 10.41 17.36
N TRP A 26 26.06 10.71 17.34
CA TRP A 26 26.77 11.06 16.10
C TRP A 26 28.12 10.38 16.04
N ARG A 27 28.66 10.24 14.83
CA ARG A 27 29.97 9.63 14.61
C ARG A 27 31.00 10.69 14.30
N GLU A 28 32.13 10.62 14.97
CA GLU A 28 33.31 11.40 14.65
C GLU A 28 34.51 10.45 14.54
N GLY A 29 34.98 10.27 13.31
CA GLY A 29 35.93 9.20 12.98
C GLY A 29 35.36 7.81 13.30
N ASN A 30 36.04 7.09 14.20
CA ASN A 30 35.67 5.74 14.63
C ASN A 30 34.91 5.70 15.96
N ALA A 31 34.67 6.86 16.59
CA ALA A 31 33.94 6.95 17.85
C ALA A 31 32.48 7.35 17.61
N GLU A 32 31.59 6.82 18.44
CA GLU A 32 30.19 7.21 18.54
C GLU A 32 30.00 8.01 19.83
N TRP A 33 29.38 9.17 19.71
CA TRP A 33 29.22 10.15 20.77
C TRP A 33 27.75 10.45 20.99
N GLN A 34 27.42 10.82 22.22
CA GLN A 34 26.12 11.35 22.63
C GLN A 34 26.38 12.53 23.58
N SER A 35 25.47 13.50 23.63
CA SER A 35 25.65 14.68 24.49
C SER A 35 24.32 15.32 24.88
N LEU A 36 24.32 16.02 26.01
CA LEU A 36 23.26 16.94 26.44
C LEU A 36 23.76 18.38 26.31
N LEU A 37 22.86 19.35 26.29
CA LEU A 37 23.28 20.74 26.45
C LEU A 37 24.03 20.86 27.78
N GLY A 38 25.29 21.22 27.70
CA GLY A 38 26.18 21.31 28.84
C GLY A 38 27.17 22.46 28.71
N ASN A 39 27.83 22.78 29.81
CA ASN A 39 29.00 23.64 29.83
C ASN A 39 30.03 23.05 30.79
N GLY A 40 31.06 22.41 30.23
CA GLY A 40 32.04 21.68 31.04
C GLY A 40 31.44 20.42 31.65
N ASP A 41 31.43 20.34 32.99
CA ASP A 41 30.90 19.16 33.72
C ASP A 41 29.40 19.29 34.03
N ASP A 42 28.79 20.46 33.79
CA ASP A 42 27.40 20.73 34.13
C ASP A 42 26.46 20.46 32.94
N ALA A 43 25.45 19.62 33.15
CA ALA A 43 24.34 19.45 32.21
C ALA A 43 23.29 20.54 32.45
N LEU A 44 23.11 21.44 31.48
CA LEU A 44 22.22 22.59 31.59
C LEU A 44 20.77 22.19 31.30
N MET A 45 19.87 22.62 32.17
CA MET A 45 18.43 22.37 32.07
C MET A 45 17.66 23.61 32.54
N PHE A 46 16.51 23.86 31.93
CA PHE A 46 15.72 25.08 32.14
C PHE A 46 14.29 24.75 32.58
N SER A 47 13.64 25.67 33.30
CA SER A 47 12.25 25.51 33.78
C SER A 47 11.22 25.81 32.69
N SER A 48 11.64 26.45 31.60
CA SER A 48 10.78 26.73 30.47
C SER A 48 11.55 26.68 29.16
N ARG A 49 10.82 26.44 28.07
CA ARG A 49 11.37 26.56 26.72
C ARG A 49 11.85 27.97 26.41
N ALA A 50 11.22 28.99 27.00
CA ALA A 50 11.61 30.38 26.81
C ALA A 50 12.95 30.70 27.47
N GLU A 51 13.21 30.16 28.67
CA GLU A 51 14.53 30.23 29.31
C GLU A 51 15.60 29.55 28.46
N LEU A 52 15.33 28.36 27.93
CA LEU A 52 16.25 27.67 27.00
C LEU A 52 16.54 28.54 25.77
N LEU A 53 15.51 29.08 25.11
CA LEU A 53 15.69 29.93 23.94
C LEU A 53 16.46 31.22 24.25
N ALA A 54 16.16 31.86 25.39
CA ALA A 54 16.86 33.05 25.84
C ALA A 54 18.34 32.76 26.12
N PHE A 55 18.64 31.65 26.78
CA PHE A 55 20.01 31.18 27.00
C PHE A 55 20.76 30.97 25.68
N LEU A 56 20.18 30.24 24.73
CA LEU A 56 20.81 29.99 23.44
C LEU A 56 21.06 31.27 22.63
N ARG A 57 20.22 32.29 22.79
CA ARG A 57 20.39 33.60 22.14
C ARG A 57 21.35 34.54 22.87
N SER A 58 21.68 34.26 24.13
CA SER A 58 22.56 35.11 24.94
C SER A 58 24.02 35.10 24.46
N GLY A 59 24.42 34.06 23.72
CA GLY A 59 25.80 33.82 23.33
C GLY A 59 26.68 33.25 24.46
N ALA A 60 26.08 32.78 25.56
CA ALA A 60 26.78 32.04 26.60
C ALA A 60 27.44 30.78 26.03
N ASP A 61 28.63 30.45 26.54
CA ASP A 61 29.37 29.27 26.12
C ASP A 61 28.63 27.98 26.51
N HIS A 62 28.58 27.02 25.59
CA HIS A 62 28.04 25.69 25.81
C HIS A 62 28.60 24.67 24.80
N ASP A 63 28.62 23.40 25.17
CA ASP A 63 29.32 22.33 24.44
C ASP A 63 28.67 22.00 23.10
N MET A 64 27.35 22.24 22.95
CA MET A 64 26.63 22.00 21.70
C MET A 64 27.17 22.80 20.52
N THR A 65 27.87 23.92 20.74
CA THR A 65 28.50 24.71 19.66
C THR A 65 29.53 23.91 18.85
N SER A 66 30.12 22.87 19.45
CA SER A 66 31.08 21.98 18.79
C SER A 66 30.42 20.88 17.97
N HIS A 67 29.11 20.67 18.10
CA HIS A 67 28.40 19.62 17.39
C HIS A 67 28.25 19.96 15.89
N PRO A 68 28.49 19.01 14.95
CA PRO A 68 28.43 19.30 13.50
C PRO A 68 27.10 19.87 13.00
N SER A 69 26.00 19.50 13.65
CA SER A 69 24.65 20.00 13.32
C SER A 69 24.24 21.28 14.04
N TRP A 70 25.11 21.86 14.88
CA TRP A 70 24.77 23.04 15.69
C TRP A 70 24.24 24.20 14.87
N ARG A 71 25.00 24.63 13.85
CA ARG A 71 24.61 25.77 12.99
C ARG A 71 23.25 25.59 12.33
N ARG A 72 22.88 24.35 12.00
CA ARG A 72 21.56 24.05 11.44
C ARG A 72 20.48 24.19 12.52
N PHE A 73 20.70 23.60 13.69
CA PHE A 73 19.76 23.70 14.81
C PHE A 73 19.53 25.16 15.22
N GLU A 74 20.61 25.93 15.35
CA GLU A 74 20.58 27.35 15.69
C GLU A 74 19.87 28.20 14.62
N GLY A 75 20.11 27.91 13.34
CA GLY A 75 19.46 28.61 12.22
C GLY A 75 17.94 28.38 12.11
N GLU A 76 17.41 27.38 12.82
CA GLU A 76 15.98 27.06 12.89
C GLU A 76 15.31 27.64 14.15
N LEU A 77 16.01 28.40 15.00
CA LEU A 77 15.41 29.06 16.15
C LEU A 77 14.35 30.09 15.71
N PRO A 78 13.23 30.22 16.45
CA PRO A 78 12.90 29.54 17.71
C PRO A 78 12.23 28.15 17.52
N ALA A 79 11.95 27.72 16.29
CA ALA A 79 11.21 26.49 16.04
C ALA A 79 11.95 25.22 16.51
N SER A 80 13.29 25.20 16.43
CA SER A 80 14.11 24.04 16.79
C SER A 80 14.11 23.70 18.29
N VAL A 81 13.75 24.65 19.18
CA VAL A 81 13.60 24.37 20.62
C VAL A 81 12.21 23.85 21.00
N ILE A 82 11.27 23.79 20.06
CA ILE A 82 9.94 23.21 20.29
C ILE A 82 10.03 21.70 20.11
N ALA A 83 9.98 20.96 21.22
CA ALA A 83 10.06 19.51 21.19
C ALA A 83 8.90 18.90 20.38
N ASP A 84 9.25 18.00 19.45
CA ASP A 84 8.29 17.14 18.80
C ASP A 84 7.61 16.23 19.83
N PRO A 85 6.35 15.76 19.60
CA PRO A 85 5.64 14.91 20.55
C PRO A 85 6.40 13.66 21.01
N ARG A 86 7.31 13.13 20.18
CA ARG A 86 8.12 11.95 20.51
C ARG A 86 9.32 12.24 21.42
N ASP A 87 9.70 13.51 21.55
CA ASP A 87 10.82 14.00 22.37
C ASP A 87 10.33 14.66 23.67
N ARG A 88 9.03 14.50 23.95
CA ARG A 88 8.40 14.83 25.22
C ARG A 88 8.28 13.55 26.00
N HIS A 89 8.94 13.49 27.13
CA HIS A 89 9.10 12.29 27.93
C HIS A 89 8.46 12.53 29.29
N ASP A 90 7.28 11.94 29.49
CA ASP A 90 6.68 11.88 30.81
C ASP A 90 7.34 10.75 31.61
N LEU A 91 8.35 11.11 32.40
CA LEU A 91 9.12 10.12 33.17
C LEU A 91 8.41 9.78 34.48
N VAL A 92 7.66 10.71 35.07
CA VAL A 92 6.84 10.44 36.27
C VAL A 92 5.64 9.56 35.93
N GLY A 93 5.01 9.76 34.77
CA GLY A 93 3.90 8.95 34.26
C GLY A 93 4.30 7.61 33.66
N LEU A 94 5.61 7.28 33.60
CA LEU A 94 6.08 6.01 33.05
C LEU A 94 5.43 4.75 33.68
N PRO A 95 5.19 4.68 35.00
CA PRO A 95 4.47 3.56 35.61
C PRO A 95 3.03 3.41 35.11
N GLU A 96 2.36 4.51 34.77
CA GLU A 96 1.01 4.46 34.18
C GLU A 96 1.05 3.87 32.77
N ALA A 97 2.03 4.28 31.95
CA ALA A 97 2.22 3.69 30.63
C ALA A 97 2.48 2.17 30.70
N LEU A 98 3.20 1.71 31.72
CA LEU A 98 3.46 0.28 31.96
C LEU A 98 2.26 -0.49 32.52
N ALA A 99 1.33 0.19 33.20
CA ALA A 99 0.08 -0.40 33.65
C ALA A 99 -0.90 -0.66 32.49
N GLY A 100 -0.71 0.06 31.38
CA GLY A 100 -1.44 -0.15 30.13
C GLY A 100 -1.14 -1.48 29.44
N LYS A 101 -1.90 -1.76 28.38
CA LYS A 101 -1.65 -2.93 27.52
C LYS A 101 -0.36 -2.71 26.73
N ALA A 102 0.34 -3.80 26.41
CA ALA A 102 1.54 -3.74 25.59
C ALA A 102 1.22 -3.52 24.09
N ASP A 103 0.46 -2.47 23.78
CA ASP A 103 0.22 -2.01 22.43
C ASP A 103 1.35 -1.07 21.96
N TYR A 104 1.28 -0.64 20.70
CA TYR A 104 2.29 0.21 20.08
C TYR A 104 2.53 1.51 20.84
N ASP A 105 1.48 2.17 21.33
CA ASP A 105 1.59 3.48 21.96
C ASP A 105 2.28 3.35 23.32
N HIS A 106 1.87 2.39 24.15
CA HIS A 106 2.49 2.16 25.45
C HIS A 106 3.94 1.69 25.31
N VAL A 107 4.20 0.66 24.50
CA VAL A 107 5.56 0.09 24.36
C VAL A 107 6.53 1.11 23.77
N SER A 108 6.12 1.86 22.75
CA SER A 108 6.98 2.90 22.17
C SER A 108 7.23 4.05 23.14
N THR A 109 6.26 4.41 23.98
CA THR A 109 6.43 5.44 25.02
C THR A 109 7.43 5.00 26.08
N VAL A 110 7.30 3.77 26.57
CA VAL A 110 8.24 3.19 27.54
C VAL A 110 9.65 3.07 26.96
N ASP A 111 9.78 2.61 25.72
CA ASP A 111 11.09 2.47 25.07
C ASP A 111 11.81 3.82 24.92
N ARG A 112 11.07 4.87 24.54
CA ARG A 112 11.62 6.23 24.44
C ARG A 112 12.06 6.77 25.80
N ALA A 113 11.24 6.58 26.83
CA ALA A 113 11.58 6.97 28.20
C ALA A 113 12.85 6.24 28.69
N PHE A 114 12.94 4.92 28.50
CA PHE A 114 14.13 4.16 28.85
C PHE A 114 15.37 4.62 28.08
N THR A 115 15.22 4.90 26.79
CA THR A 115 16.32 5.35 25.94
C THR A 115 16.87 6.69 26.43
N ILE A 116 16.00 7.68 26.68
CA ILE A 116 16.46 9.00 27.13
C ILE A 116 17.04 8.93 28.54
N THR A 117 16.39 8.25 29.49
CA THR A 117 16.90 8.14 30.86
C THR A 117 18.26 7.43 30.89
N ARG A 118 18.42 6.34 30.13
CA ARG A 118 19.71 5.65 30.00
C ARG A 118 20.78 6.55 29.36
N SER A 119 20.42 7.33 28.35
CA SER A 119 21.35 8.28 27.71
C SER A 119 21.82 9.34 28.71
N ILE A 120 20.88 9.96 29.43
CA ILE A 120 21.21 10.96 30.45
C ILE A 120 22.13 10.35 31.51
N GLY A 121 21.77 9.19 32.08
CA GLY A 121 22.60 8.53 33.07
C GLY A 121 24.01 8.18 32.60
N ALA A 122 24.18 7.82 31.33
CA ALA A 122 25.48 7.56 30.74
C ALA A 122 26.30 8.84 30.49
N ILE A 123 25.65 9.94 30.07
CA ILE A 123 26.31 11.22 29.79
C ILE A 123 26.76 11.90 31.08
N THR A 124 25.92 11.88 32.12
CA THR A 124 26.14 12.61 33.37
C THR A 124 26.60 11.72 34.54
N ASP A 125 26.93 10.46 34.26
CA ASP A 125 27.38 9.44 35.22
C ASP A 125 26.46 9.25 36.44
N LEU A 126 25.14 9.27 36.23
CA LEU A 126 24.17 9.06 37.31
C LEU A 126 24.13 7.59 37.73
N THR A 127 24.84 7.29 38.81
CA THR A 127 24.97 5.94 39.39
C THR A 127 23.62 5.22 39.61
N PRO A 128 22.56 5.84 40.15
CA PRO A 128 21.26 5.16 40.32
C PRO A 128 20.70 4.64 39.00
N ILE A 129 20.75 5.46 37.94
CA ILE A 129 20.27 5.11 36.60
C ILE A 129 21.16 4.03 35.98
N ASN A 130 22.48 4.22 35.98
CA ASN A 130 23.43 3.29 35.39
C ASN A 130 23.33 1.90 36.02
N ARG A 131 23.20 1.83 37.35
CA ARG A 131 23.01 0.58 38.08
C ARG A 131 21.68 -0.10 37.73
N MET A 132 20.59 0.67 37.66
CA MET A 132 19.26 0.14 37.37
C MET A 132 19.23 -0.54 36.00
N PHE A 133 19.70 0.13 34.95
CA PHE A 133 19.74 -0.45 33.61
C PHE A 133 20.73 -1.61 33.48
N ALA A 134 21.91 -1.52 34.11
CA ALA A 134 22.90 -2.60 34.08
C ALA A 134 22.40 -3.88 34.77
N SER A 135 21.59 -3.75 35.82
CA SER A 135 21.09 -4.90 36.60
C SER A 135 19.83 -5.54 36.00
N ASN A 136 19.16 -4.85 35.05
CA ASN A 136 17.85 -5.26 34.54
C ASN A 136 17.85 -5.31 33.01
N SER A 137 18.54 -6.30 32.43
CA SER A 137 18.64 -6.47 30.97
C SER A 137 17.29 -6.67 30.26
N ILE A 138 16.26 -7.11 30.99
CA ILE A 138 14.88 -7.25 30.48
C ILE A 138 14.33 -5.93 29.92
N LEU A 139 14.78 -4.78 30.43
CA LEU A 139 14.33 -3.47 29.96
C LEU A 139 14.70 -3.20 28.49
N ALA A 140 15.79 -3.79 28.01
CA ALA A 140 16.22 -3.63 26.61
C ALA A 140 15.25 -4.28 25.61
N SER A 141 14.32 -5.14 26.07
CA SER A 141 13.36 -5.80 25.19
C SER A 141 12.27 -4.86 24.63
N THR A 142 12.09 -3.66 25.21
CA THR A 142 11.14 -2.67 24.68
C THR A 142 11.49 -2.21 23.27
N ALA A 143 12.78 -2.26 22.90
CA ALA A 143 13.28 -1.91 21.58
C ALA A 143 12.82 -2.90 20.48
N ASN A 144 12.33 -4.07 20.86
CA ASN A 144 11.78 -5.06 19.92
C ASN A 144 10.36 -4.72 19.45
N GLY A 145 9.73 -3.69 20.02
CA GLY A 145 8.38 -3.25 19.65
C GLY A 145 7.26 -4.05 20.30
N ALA A 146 6.01 -3.65 20.05
CA ALA A 146 4.84 -4.16 20.76
C ALA A 146 4.57 -5.66 20.53
N ASP A 147 4.82 -6.16 19.31
CA ASP A 147 4.59 -7.57 18.97
C ASP A 147 5.39 -8.54 19.84
N HIS A 148 6.55 -8.11 20.34
CA HIS A 148 7.38 -8.87 21.27
C HIS A 148 6.63 -9.25 22.56
N PHE A 149 5.65 -8.44 22.96
CA PHE A 149 4.91 -8.57 24.22
C PHE A 149 3.54 -9.23 24.05
N HIS A 150 3.19 -9.70 22.86
CA HIS A 150 1.96 -10.46 22.62
C HIS A 150 2.10 -11.95 23.00
N GLY A 151 0.97 -12.59 23.32
CA GLY A 151 0.93 -14.01 23.67
C GLY A 151 1.82 -14.35 24.86
N ALA A 152 2.82 -15.20 24.65
CA ALA A 152 3.78 -15.60 25.70
C ALA A 152 4.64 -14.43 26.20
N GLY A 153 4.78 -13.35 25.43
CA GLY A 153 5.54 -12.14 25.80
C GLY A 153 4.86 -11.26 26.86
N ALA A 154 3.57 -11.47 27.14
CA ALA A 154 2.81 -10.65 28.09
C ALA A 154 3.39 -10.72 29.52
N ALA A 155 3.93 -11.87 29.91
CA ALA A 155 4.58 -12.05 31.20
C ALA A 155 5.86 -11.19 31.33
N GLN A 156 6.56 -10.96 30.21
CA GLN A 156 7.76 -10.13 30.14
C GLN A 156 7.39 -8.64 30.31
N TRP A 157 6.30 -8.18 29.70
CA TRP A 157 5.78 -6.82 29.91
C TRP A 157 5.48 -6.56 31.39
N SER A 158 4.76 -7.48 32.05
CA SER A 158 4.50 -7.37 33.48
C SER A 158 5.77 -7.43 34.33
N ALA A 159 6.80 -8.16 33.88
CA ALA A 159 8.09 -8.20 34.58
C ALA A 159 8.84 -6.87 34.49
N ILE A 160 8.80 -6.18 33.34
CA ILE A 160 9.32 -4.82 33.18
C ILE A 160 8.60 -3.87 34.16
N GLY A 161 7.26 -3.92 34.20
CA GLY A 161 6.47 -3.13 35.14
C GLY A 161 6.89 -3.31 36.60
N ARG A 162 7.18 -4.55 37.02
CA ARG A 162 7.68 -4.84 38.38
C ARG A 162 9.08 -4.28 38.65
N VAL A 163 9.96 -4.29 37.65
CA VAL A 163 11.29 -3.68 37.78
C VAL A 163 11.16 -2.17 37.99
N ILE A 164 10.33 -1.50 37.18
CA ILE A 164 10.10 -0.06 37.30
C ILE A 164 9.47 0.29 38.64
N LEU A 165 8.43 -0.43 39.06
CA LEU A 165 7.80 -0.23 40.36
C LEU A 165 8.78 -0.25 41.54
N LEU A 166 9.85 -1.05 41.46
CA LEU A 166 10.82 -1.21 42.56
C LEU A 166 12.00 -0.25 42.51
N ASN A 167 12.32 0.33 41.35
CA ASN A 167 13.59 1.03 41.14
C ASN A 167 13.45 2.44 40.56
N TRP A 168 12.30 2.81 40.00
CA TRP A 168 12.16 4.03 39.21
C TRP A 168 12.24 5.31 40.04
N ASP A 169 11.72 5.31 41.26
CA ASP A 169 11.78 6.46 42.17
C ASP A 169 13.23 6.95 42.33
N GLY A 170 14.19 6.05 42.54
CA GLY A 170 15.60 6.42 42.65
C GLY A 170 16.24 6.92 41.34
N CYS A 171 15.66 6.59 40.19
CA CYS A 171 16.06 7.20 38.90
C CYS A 171 15.48 8.61 38.76
N ILE A 172 14.22 8.81 39.17
CA ILE A 172 13.56 10.12 39.17
C ILE A 172 14.25 11.08 40.14
N ASP A 173 14.51 10.67 41.38
CA ASP A 173 15.24 11.47 42.37
C ASP A 173 16.61 11.95 41.83
N ALA A 174 17.32 11.09 41.09
CA ALA A 174 18.60 11.43 40.49
C ALA A 174 18.48 12.43 39.32
N LEU A 175 17.38 12.36 38.56
CA LEU A 175 17.08 13.32 37.50
C LEU A 175 16.61 14.66 38.07
N ASP A 176 15.82 14.66 39.14
CA ASP A 176 15.40 15.87 39.87
C ASP A 176 16.61 16.61 40.45
N GLU A 177 17.56 15.88 41.05
CA GLU A 177 18.83 16.47 41.52
C GLU A 177 19.66 17.04 40.36
N LEU A 178 19.71 16.34 39.21
CA LEU A 178 20.38 16.82 38.01
C LEU A 178 19.71 18.10 37.48
N PHE A 179 18.38 18.15 37.46
CA PHE A 179 17.62 19.31 36.99
C PHE A 179 17.87 20.54 37.86
N GLU A 180 17.85 20.39 39.19
CA GLU A 180 18.15 21.48 40.12
C GLU A 180 19.59 21.99 39.98
N LYS A 181 20.57 21.09 39.79
CA LYS A 181 21.97 21.47 39.54
C LYS A 181 22.12 22.17 38.19
N GLY A 182 21.50 21.65 37.14
CA GLY A 182 21.53 22.19 35.80
C GLY A 182 20.95 23.60 35.71
N ARG A 183 19.83 23.87 36.41
CA ARG A 183 19.27 25.22 36.53
C ARG A 183 20.23 26.19 37.23
N LYS A 184 20.86 25.76 38.32
CA LYS A 184 21.84 26.59 39.03
C LYS A 184 23.07 26.89 38.16
N ALA A 185 23.56 25.91 37.41
CA ALA A 185 24.71 26.06 36.53
C ALA A 185 24.41 26.97 35.33
N ALA A 186 23.17 26.99 34.83
CA ALA A 186 22.74 27.89 33.77
C ALA A 186 22.79 29.39 34.19
N GLY A 187 22.76 29.67 35.49
CA GLY A 187 22.82 31.03 36.03
C GLY A 187 21.51 31.81 35.85
N ASP A 188 21.58 33.11 36.11
CA ASP A 188 20.42 34.01 35.98
C ASP A 188 20.18 34.35 34.51
N ILE A 189 19.03 33.92 33.96
CA ILE A 189 18.60 34.25 32.60
C ILE A 189 17.86 35.59 32.60
N ASP A 190 18.21 36.47 31.65
CA ASP A 190 17.59 37.79 31.52
C ASP A 190 16.06 37.67 31.30
N VAL A 191 15.30 38.18 32.26
CA VAL A 191 13.83 38.14 32.28
C VAL A 191 13.20 38.82 31.06
N ASP A 192 13.80 39.88 30.51
CA ASP A 192 13.27 40.55 29.33
C ASP A 192 13.59 39.77 28.04
N ALA A 193 14.72 39.04 28.02
CA ALA A 193 15.01 38.07 26.97
C ALA A 193 14.05 36.87 27.01
N VAL A 194 13.69 36.38 28.20
CA VAL A 194 12.68 35.32 28.38
C VAL A 194 11.32 35.75 27.84
N LYS A 195 10.83 36.95 28.17
CA LYS A 195 9.55 37.47 27.63
C LYS A 195 9.56 37.58 26.10
N THR A 196 10.69 37.99 25.54
CA THR A 196 10.86 38.06 24.07
C THR A 196 10.85 36.66 23.46
N ALA A 197 11.53 35.70 24.10
CA ALA A 197 11.52 34.30 23.71
C ALA A 197 10.11 33.67 23.79
N GLU A 198 9.31 33.98 24.82
CA GLU A 198 7.92 33.52 24.94
C GLU A 198 7.07 33.96 23.74
N ALA A 199 7.13 35.25 23.38
CA ALA A 199 6.35 35.79 22.25
C ALA A 199 6.77 35.16 20.90
N ASP A 200 8.07 34.97 20.68
CA ASP A 200 8.59 34.34 19.47
C ASP A 200 8.21 32.86 19.38
N LEU A 201 8.20 32.15 20.52
CA LEU A 201 7.79 30.75 20.59
C LEU A 201 6.30 30.59 20.29
N GLU A 202 5.44 31.48 20.78
CA GLU A 202 4.00 31.45 20.50
C GLU A 202 3.73 31.55 18.98
N GLU A 203 4.44 32.44 18.28
CA GLU A 203 4.30 32.59 16.83
C GLU A 203 4.86 31.38 16.06
N ALA A 204 5.97 30.80 16.52
CA ALA A 204 6.54 29.61 15.93
C ALA A 204 5.66 28.37 16.13
N GLU A 205 5.03 28.22 17.30
CA GLU A 205 4.05 27.16 17.56
C GLU A 205 2.87 27.25 16.59
N LYS A 206 2.27 28.44 16.42
CA LYS A 206 1.19 28.65 15.43
C LYS A 206 1.62 28.24 14.02
N THR A 207 2.84 28.60 13.63
CA THR A 207 3.39 28.24 12.31
C THR A 207 3.56 26.72 12.16
N ILE A 208 4.08 26.04 13.18
CA ILE A 208 4.26 24.58 13.17
C ILE A 208 2.91 23.86 13.14
N GLU A 209 1.94 24.32 13.93
CA GLU A 209 0.59 23.76 13.96
C GLU A 209 -0.13 23.90 12.62
N ALA A 210 -0.05 25.08 11.98
CA ALA A 210 -0.60 25.30 10.65
C ALA A 210 0.00 24.32 9.62
N ARG A 211 1.33 24.17 9.60
CA ARG A 211 2.01 23.20 8.71
C ARG A 211 1.60 21.75 8.98
N ARG A 212 1.45 21.37 10.26
CA ARG A 212 0.98 20.02 10.64
C ARG A 212 -0.46 19.78 10.18
N ALA A 213 -1.33 20.78 10.28
CA ALA A 213 -2.71 20.70 9.80
C ALA A 213 -2.77 20.53 8.28
N GLU A 214 -2.03 21.35 7.53
CA GLU A 214 -1.92 21.24 6.06
C GLU A 214 -1.39 19.86 5.62
N ALA A 215 -0.33 19.36 6.26
CA ALA A 215 0.23 18.05 5.96
C ALA A 215 -0.77 16.91 6.24
N LYS A 216 -1.56 17.02 7.33
CA LYS A 216 -2.61 16.05 7.66
C LYS A 216 -3.73 16.06 6.61
N GLU A 217 -4.15 17.23 6.16
CA GLU A 217 -5.16 17.36 5.10
C GLU A 217 -4.66 16.77 3.77
N ALA A 218 -3.42 17.05 3.38
CA ALA A 218 -2.81 16.49 2.17
C ALA A 218 -2.77 14.96 2.23
N ARG A 219 -2.34 14.37 3.35
CA ARG A 219 -2.31 12.91 3.53
C ARG A 219 -3.70 12.29 3.47
N LEU A 220 -4.73 12.99 3.95
CA LEU A 220 -6.11 12.51 3.87
C LEU A 220 -6.59 12.47 2.42
N LYS A 221 -6.35 13.56 1.66
CA LYS A 221 -6.69 13.62 0.23
C LYS A 221 -5.99 12.54 -0.59
N GLU A 222 -4.70 12.30 -0.32
CA GLU A 222 -3.93 11.23 -0.97
C GLU A 222 -4.53 9.84 -0.69
N LYS A 223 -4.89 9.58 0.58
CA LYS A 223 -5.52 8.31 0.97
C LYS A 223 -6.89 8.12 0.31
N GLU A 224 -7.68 9.18 0.21
CA GLU A 224 -8.98 9.16 -0.48
C GLU A 224 -8.82 8.89 -1.98
N ALA A 225 -7.86 9.53 -2.63
CA ALA A 225 -7.54 9.30 -4.04
C ALA A 225 -7.09 7.85 -4.30
N ALA A 226 -6.20 7.31 -3.46
CA ALA A 226 -5.76 5.93 -3.55
C ALA A 226 -6.92 4.93 -3.36
N ALA A 227 -7.83 5.20 -2.42
CA ALA A 227 -9.00 4.38 -2.20
C ALA A 227 -10.01 4.45 -3.36
N ALA A 228 -10.13 5.60 -4.04
CA ALA A 228 -10.95 5.74 -5.24
C ALA A 228 -10.37 4.94 -6.40
N ALA A 229 -9.06 5.08 -6.67
CA ALA A 229 -8.37 4.33 -7.72
C ALA A 229 -8.47 2.81 -7.50
N ALA A 230 -8.34 2.34 -6.26
CA ALA A 230 -8.48 0.93 -5.93
C ALA A 230 -9.90 0.37 -6.15
N LYS A 231 -10.94 1.22 -6.15
CA LYS A 231 -12.32 0.81 -6.44
C LYS A 231 -12.62 0.74 -7.95
N GLU A 232 -11.84 1.44 -8.76
CA GLU A 232 -12.04 1.50 -10.23
C GLU A 232 -11.27 0.43 -10.99
N ALA A 233 -10.36 -0.32 -10.35
CA ALA A 233 -9.61 -1.41 -10.99
C ALA A 233 -10.49 -2.65 -11.20
N ASP A 234 -10.58 -3.16 -12.43
CA ASP A 234 -11.24 -4.43 -12.71
C ASP A 234 -10.42 -5.58 -12.11
N PRO A 235 -11.00 -6.46 -11.26
CA PRO A 235 -10.29 -7.63 -10.75
C PRO A 235 -9.64 -8.49 -11.85
N TYR A 236 -10.22 -8.53 -13.06
CA TYR A 236 -9.70 -9.25 -14.21
C TYR A 236 -8.33 -8.72 -14.67
N ASP A 237 -8.06 -7.41 -14.56
CA ASP A 237 -6.77 -6.81 -14.97
C ASP A 237 -5.59 -7.37 -14.18
N SER A 238 -5.85 -7.86 -12.97
CA SER A 238 -4.84 -8.49 -12.10
C SER A 238 -4.70 -10.00 -12.31
N SER A 239 -5.56 -10.61 -13.15
CA SER A 239 -5.57 -12.05 -13.38
C SER A 239 -4.42 -12.51 -14.26
N VAL A 240 -4.07 -13.81 -14.14
CA VAL A 240 -3.07 -14.47 -15.00
C VAL A 240 -3.48 -14.40 -16.47
N TRP A 241 -4.78 -14.42 -16.77
CA TRP A 241 -5.32 -14.33 -18.14
C TRP A 241 -5.02 -12.96 -18.78
N ALA A 242 -5.33 -11.88 -18.07
CA ALA A 242 -5.06 -10.52 -18.54
C ALA A 242 -3.55 -10.27 -18.72
N GLN A 243 -2.71 -10.77 -17.81
CA GLN A 243 -1.26 -10.67 -17.92
C GLN A 243 -0.69 -11.47 -19.10
N ALA A 244 -1.23 -12.67 -19.35
CA ALA A 244 -0.80 -13.52 -20.46
C ALA A 244 -1.34 -13.05 -21.82
N GLY A 245 -2.38 -12.19 -21.83
CA GLY A 245 -3.05 -11.74 -23.04
C GLY A 245 -3.83 -12.85 -23.74
N ILE A 246 -4.27 -13.87 -23.00
CA ILE A 246 -5.05 -15.01 -23.50
C ILE A 246 -6.31 -15.10 -22.64
N ASP A 247 -7.46 -15.02 -23.28
CA ASP A 247 -8.73 -14.88 -22.59
C ASP A 247 -9.54 -16.17 -22.62
N PRO A 248 -10.10 -16.60 -21.48
CA PRO A 248 -11.21 -17.53 -21.45
C PRO A 248 -12.45 -16.94 -22.12
N VAL A 249 -13.06 -17.71 -23.01
CA VAL A 249 -14.25 -17.33 -23.77
C VAL A 249 -15.42 -18.23 -23.40
N ARG A 250 -16.61 -17.64 -23.22
CA ARG A 250 -17.87 -18.36 -23.02
C ARG A 250 -18.76 -18.23 -24.24
N ILE A 251 -19.28 -19.35 -24.75
CA ILE A 251 -20.12 -19.40 -25.95
C ILE A 251 -21.43 -20.10 -25.62
N ALA A 252 -22.56 -19.42 -25.74
CA ALA A 252 -23.91 -19.99 -25.62
C ALA A 252 -24.51 -20.20 -27.02
N ILE A 253 -24.58 -21.44 -27.50
CA ILE A 253 -25.02 -21.78 -28.86
C ILE A 253 -25.67 -23.17 -28.92
N GLY A 254 -26.75 -23.30 -29.69
CA GLY A 254 -27.48 -24.56 -29.86
C GLY A 254 -27.97 -25.17 -28.54
N GLY A 255 -28.36 -24.33 -27.57
CA GLY A 255 -28.81 -24.75 -26.25
C GLY A 255 -27.70 -25.26 -25.31
N ARG A 256 -26.43 -25.05 -25.65
CA ARG A 256 -25.26 -25.44 -24.84
C ARG A 256 -24.46 -24.21 -24.44
N THR A 257 -23.78 -24.28 -23.29
CA THR A 257 -22.74 -23.32 -22.91
C THR A 257 -21.40 -24.03 -22.99
N LEU A 258 -20.47 -23.42 -23.74
CA LEU A 258 -19.15 -23.93 -24.04
C LEU A 258 -18.10 -22.92 -23.59
N TYR A 259 -16.91 -23.42 -23.24
CA TYR A 259 -15.75 -22.65 -22.82
C TYR A 259 -14.54 -23.02 -23.68
N THR A 260 -13.75 -22.03 -24.05
CA THR A 260 -12.48 -22.18 -24.79
C THR A 260 -11.53 -21.03 -24.44
N LEU A 261 -10.38 -20.92 -25.09
CA LEU A 261 -9.50 -19.74 -25.00
C LEU A 261 -9.33 -19.08 -26.37
N ARG A 262 -9.15 -17.76 -26.36
CA ARG A 262 -8.80 -16.96 -27.55
C ARG A 262 -7.78 -15.89 -27.16
N CYS A 263 -6.88 -15.55 -28.08
CA CYS A 263 -6.09 -14.32 -28.02
C CYS A 263 -5.97 -13.69 -29.41
N TYR A 264 -5.30 -12.54 -29.49
CA TYR A 264 -4.90 -11.94 -30.76
C TYR A 264 -3.38 -11.84 -30.83
N LEU A 265 -2.79 -12.43 -31.86
CA LEU A 265 -1.36 -12.34 -32.17
C LEU A 265 -1.18 -11.48 -33.43
N ASN A 266 -0.53 -10.32 -33.29
CA ASN A 266 -0.36 -9.34 -34.38
C ASN A 266 -1.68 -8.95 -35.06
N GLY A 267 -2.77 -8.87 -34.30
CA GLY A 267 -4.11 -8.54 -34.78
C GLY A 267 -4.88 -9.70 -35.42
N ALA A 268 -4.30 -10.91 -35.50
CA ALA A 268 -4.99 -12.10 -35.97
C ALA A 268 -5.47 -12.97 -34.79
N PRO A 269 -6.69 -13.53 -34.83
CA PRO A 269 -7.21 -14.37 -33.77
C PRO A 269 -6.47 -15.72 -33.70
N VAL A 270 -6.26 -16.21 -32.49
CA VAL A 270 -5.74 -17.55 -32.21
C VAL A 270 -6.61 -18.22 -31.17
N PHE A 271 -7.14 -19.40 -31.46
CA PHE A 271 -7.98 -20.17 -30.55
C PHE A 271 -7.22 -21.32 -29.89
N LEU A 272 -7.74 -21.78 -28.76
CA LEU A 272 -7.39 -23.09 -28.22
C LEU A 272 -7.88 -24.18 -29.17
N GLY A 273 -6.98 -24.65 -30.02
CA GLY A 273 -7.28 -25.66 -31.01
C GLY A 273 -6.14 -25.87 -31.99
N ARG A 274 -6.41 -26.65 -33.04
CA ARG A 274 -5.46 -26.88 -34.12
C ARG A 274 -6.17 -27.19 -35.42
N ASN A 275 -5.60 -26.77 -36.55
CA ASN A 275 -6.12 -27.05 -37.90
C ASN A 275 -7.61 -26.69 -38.08
N GLY A 276 -8.00 -25.51 -37.58
CA GLY A 276 -9.38 -25.01 -37.68
C GLY A 276 -10.42 -25.72 -36.79
N SER A 277 -9.99 -26.66 -35.93
CA SER A 277 -10.84 -27.29 -34.92
C SER A 277 -10.61 -26.65 -33.55
N ILE A 278 -11.66 -26.11 -32.94
CA ILE A 278 -11.62 -25.41 -31.65
C ILE A 278 -11.98 -26.37 -30.53
N ASN A 279 -11.10 -26.53 -29.55
CA ASN A 279 -11.37 -27.32 -28.35
C ASN A 279 -12.35 -26.56 -27.46
N THR A 280 -13.46 -27.20 -27.13
CA THR A 280 -14.52 -26.60 -26.31
C THR A 280 -14.92 -27.52 -25.17
N PHE A 281 -15.28 -26.91 -24.04
CA PHE A 281 -15.56 -27.62 -22.79
C PHE A 281 -16.88 -27.17 -22.18
N PRO A 282 -17.65 -28.05 -21.53
CA PRO A 282 -18.92 -27.68 -20.91
C PRO A 282 -18.75 -26.91 -19.60
N GLN A 283 -17.54 -26.89 -19.02
CA GLN A 283 -17.26 -26.25 -17.73
C GLN A 283 -15.83 -25.68 -17.70
N PRO A 284 -15.59 -24.52 -17.06
CA PRO A 284 -14.27 -23.90 -16.96
C PRO A 284 -13.22 -24.82 -16.30
N ARG A 285 -13.61 -25.56 -15.27
CA ARG A 285 -12.73 -26.54 -14.61
C ARG A 285 -12.29 -27.68 -15.52
N THR A 286 -13.14 -28.06 -16.48
CA THR A 286 -12.78 -29.11 -17.45
C THR A 286 -11.77 -28.58 -18.46
N LEU A 287 -11.92 -27.33 -18.89
CA LEU A 287 -10.93 -26.62 -19.70
C LEU A 287 -9.56 -26.59 -19.00
N VAL A 288 -9.49 -26.06 -17.77
CA VAL A 288 -8.22 -25.96 -17.02
C VAL A 288 -7.56 -27.34 -16.86
N ARG A 289 -8.34 -28.38 -16.55
CA ARG A 289 -7.81 -29.74 -16.45
C ARG A 289 -7.25 -30.25 -17.77
N TRP A 290 -7.91 -29.97 -18.88
CA TRP A 290 -7.46 -30.42 -20.19
C TRP A 290 -6.13 -29.78 -20.57
N LEU A 291 -5.91 -28.49 -20.24
CA LEU A 291 -4.63 -27.79 -20.46
C LEU A 291 -3.45 -28.50 -19.79
N LEU A 292 -3.65 -29.05 -18.59
CA LEU A 292 -2.60 -29.77 -17.84
C LEU A 292 -2.15 -31.07 -18.51
N GLU A 293 -2.99 -31.64 -19.39
CA GLU A 293 -2.78 -32.94 -20.01
C GLU A 293 -2.44 -32.83 -21.50
N ASN A 294 -2.53 -31.62 -22.10
CA ASN A 294 -2.42 -31.42 -23.55
C ASN A 294 -1.69 -30.11 -23.90
N ASP A 295 -0.74 -30.20 -24.82
CA ASP A 295 0.02 -29.09 -25.39
C ASP A 295 -0.02 -29.05 -26.94
N ASP A 296 -0.72 -29.99 -27.57
CA ASP A 296 -0.84 -30.09 -29.03
C ASP A 296 -1.93 -29.14 -29.59
N HIS A 297 -1.73 -27.83 -29.40
CA HIS A 297 -2.62 -26.78 -29.88
C HIS A 297 -1.86 -25.47 -30.13
N ASP A 298 -2.45 -24.55 -30.90
CA ASP A 298 -1.72 -23.38 -31.43
C ASP A 298 -1.33 -22.37 -30.32
N LEU A 299 -2.10 -22.26 -29.23
CA LEU A 299 -1.77 -21.40 -28.09
C LEU A 299 -0.52 -21.84 -27.31
N ALA A 300 -0.13 -23.12 -27.36
CA ALA A 300 1.05 -23.63 -26.63
C ALA A 300 2.37 -23.05 -27.16
N THR A 301 2.33 -22.40 -28.32
CA THR A 301 3.50 -21.79 -28.96
C THR A 301 3.75 -20.35 -28.53
N LEU A 302 2.83 -19.75 -27.76
CA LEU A 302 2.91 -18.36 -27.31
C LEU A 302 3.89 -18.19 -26.15
N SER A 303 4.62 -17.08 -26.13
CA SER A 303 5.64 -16.82 -25.10
C SER A 303 5.08 -16.69 -23.69
N THR A 304 3.82 -16.30 -23.54
CA THR A 304 3.11 -16.14 -22.25
C THR A 304 2.34 -17.39 -21.84
N TRP A 305 2.37 -18.47 -22.65
CA TRP A 305 1.69 -19.72 -22.33
C TRP A 305 2.21 -20.36 -21.04
N ASP A 306 3.53 -20.29 -20.82
CA ASP A 306 4.18 -20.85 -19.63
C ASP A 306 3.69 -20.21 -18.33
N ASP A 307 3.27 -18.95 -18.36
CA ASP A 307 2.73 -18.25 -17.18
C ASP A 307 1.38 -18.85 -16.76
N ILE A 308 0.51 -19.15 -17.73
CA ILE A 308 -0.78 -19.83 -17.52
C ILE A 308 -0.55 -21.24 -16.98
N MET A 309 0.37 -22.00 -17.59
CA MET A 309 0.67 -23.37 -17.16
C MET A 309 1.29 -23.42 -15.77
N THR A 310 2.12 -22.44 -15.41
CA THR A 310 2.67 -22.31 -14.06
C THR A 310 1.56 -22.14 -13.03
N ALA A 311 0.62 -21.23 -13.27
CA ALA A 311 -0.54 -21.03 -12.40
C ALA A 311 -1.45 -22.28 -12.34
N ALA A 312 -1.63 -22.98 -13.46
CA ALA A 312 -2.41 -24.21 -13.54
C ALA A 312 -1.79 -25.32 -12.68
N HIS A 313 -0.48 -25.54 -12.79
CA HIS A 313 0.25 -26.54 -12.00
C HIS A 313 0.27 -26.23 -10.50
N ALA A 314 0.24 -24.94 -10.13
CA ALA A 314 0.10 -24.51 -8.74
C ALA A 314 -1.32 -24.73 -8.17
N GLY A 315 -2.31 -25.03 -9.03
CA GLY A 315 -3.71 -25.15 -8.65
C GLY A 315 -4.40 -23.79 -8.40
N GLU A 316 -3.80 -22.71 -8.90
CA GLU A 316 -4.24 -21.32 -8.67
C GLU A 316 -5.02 -20.76 -9.88
N LEU A 317 -5.01 -21.46 -11.02
CA LEU A 317 -5.71 -21.04 -12.23
C LEU A 317 -7.21 -21.38 -12.19
N ASP A 318 -8.05 -20.34 -12.15
CA ASP A 318 -9.48 -20.46 -12.43
C ASP A 318 -9.81 -19.76 -13.76
N ALA A 319 -10.57 -20.42 -14.63
CA ALA A 319 -10.94 -19.90 -15.95
C ALA A 319 -12.14 -18.96 -15.86
N VAL A 320 -11.89 -17.78 -15.27
CA VAL A 320 -12.85 -16.67 -15.18
C VAL A 320 -12.97 -16.00 -16.54
N VAL A 321 -14.21 -15.87 -17.03
CA VAL A 321 -14.51 -15.22 -18.31
C VAL A 321 -14.84 -13.75 -18.04
N HIS A 322 -14.11 -12.83 -18.67
CA HIS A 322 -14.44 -11.41 -18.65
C HIS A 322 -15.78 -11.17 -19.37
N PRO A 323 -16.64 -10.21 -18.93
CA PRO A 323 -17.91 -9.91 -19.60
C PRO A 323 -17.77 -9.63 -21.11
N ASP A 324 -16.65 -9.06 -21.55
CA ASP A 324 -16.36 -8.78 -22.97
C ASP A 324 -16.03 -10.04 -23.79
N ASN A 325 -15.83 -11.19 -23.15
CA ASN A 325 -15.57 -12.49 -23.79
C ASN A 325 -16.75 -13.49 -23.67
N GLU A 326 -17.98 -12.99 -23.49
CA GLU A 326 -19.23 -13.75 -23.50
C GLU A 326 -20.01 -13.63 -24.82
N TYR A 327 -20.17 -14.73 -25.55
CA TYR A 327 -20.86 -14.75 -26.84
C TYR A 327 -22.15 -15.57 -26.75
N SER A 328 -23.29 -14.99 -27.16
CA SER A 328 -24.58 -15.69 -27.17
C SER A 328 -25.21 -15.68 -28.55
N PHE A 329 -25.48 -16.87 -29.07
CA PHE A 329 -26.26 -17.12 -30.28
C PHE A 329 -27.73 -17.44 -29.98
N THR A 330 -28.08 -17.49 -28.69
CA THR A 330 -29.43 -17.85 -28.26
C THR A 330 -30.44 -16.84 -28.77
N GLY A 331 -31.46 -17.30 -29.49
CA GLY A 331 -32.57 -16.46 -29.97
C GLY A 331 -32.34 -15.78 -31.32
N LEU A 332 -31.09 -15.60 -31.75
CA LEU A 332 -30.76 -14.77 -32.93
C LEU A 332 -31.47 -15.20 -34.21
N ILE A 333 -31.62 -16.50 -34.49
CA ILE A 333 -32.37 -16.97 -35.68
C ILE A 333 -33.84 -16.51 -35.64
N GLU A 334 -34.49 -16.60 -34.48
CA GLU A 334 -35.90 -16.22 -34.32
C GLU A 334 -36.06 -14.70 -34.36
N ASP A 335 -35.12 -13.97 -33.75
CA ASP A 335 -35.12 -12.51 -33.74
C ASP A 335 -34.88 -11.95 -35.16
N ILE A 336 -33.94 -12.52 -35.91
CA ILE A 336 -33.70 -12.18 -37.32
C ILE A 336 -34.95 -12.46 -38.15
N LYS A 337 -35.60 -13.61 -37.92
CA LYS A 337 -36.84 -13.98 -38.62
C LYS A 337 -38.01 -13.04 -38.31
N ALA A 338 -38.06 -12.50 -37.09
CA ALA A 338 -39.04 -11.50 -36.67
C ALA A 338 -38.74 -10.10 -37.25
N GLY A 339 -37.49 -9.84 -37.64
CA GLY A 339 -37.06 -8.66 -38.38
C GLY A 339 -36.06 -7.77 -37.63
N PRO A 340 -35.42 -6.80 -38.31
CA PRO A 340 -34.30 -6.02 -37.80
C PRO A 340 -34.53 -5.38 -36.42
N ALA A 341 -35.75 -4.87 -36.18
CA ALA A 341 -36.12 -4.22 -34.92
C ALA A 341 -36.22 -5.18 -33.71
N SER A 342 -36.25 -6.49 -33.95
CA SER A 342 -36.29 -7.51 -32.89
C SER A 342 -34.89 -8.00 -32.50
N VAL A 343 -33.86 -7.63 -33.26
CA VAL A 343 -32.49 -8.12 -33.07
C VAL A 343 -31.72 -7.19 -32.13
N ASP A 344 -31.13 -7.78 -31.08
CA ASP A 344 -30.12 -7.10 -30.27
C ASP A 344 -28.82 -6.98 -31.07
N THR A 345 -28.46 -5.75 -31.44
CA THR A 345 -27.31 -5.47 -32.30
C THR A 345 -25.97 -5.72 -31.59
N GLU A 346 -25.91 -5.56 -30.27
CA GLU A 346 -24.70 -5.88 -29.50
C GLU A 346 -24.48 -7.39 -29.45
N GLN A 347 -25.55 -8.14 -29.17
CA GLN A 347 -25.51 -9.61 -29.21
C GLN A 347 -25.11 -10.12 -30.60
N LEU A 348 -25.75 -9.61 -31.66
CA LEU A 348 -25.46 -9.99 -33.05
C LEU A 348 -24.02 -9.66 -33.43
N GLY A 349 -23.55 -8.44 -33.11
CA GLY A 349 -22.21 -7.98 -33.43
C GLY A 349 -21.13 -8.87 -32.81
N ARG A 350 -21.28 -9.21 -31.52
CA ARG A 350 -20.37 -10.12 -30.83
C ARG A 350 -20.41 -11.53 -31.43
N ALA A 351 -21.60 -12.05 -31.71
CA ALA A 351 -21.74 -13.37 -32.33
C ALA A 351 -21.08 -13.41 -33.72
N TYR A 352 -21.20 -12.34 -34.50
CA TYR A 352 -20.54 -12.17 -35.79
C TYR A 352 -19.01 -12.06 -35.66
N GLU A 353 -18.50 -11.31 -34.68
CA GLU A 353 -17.07 -11.24 -34.37
C GLU A 353 -16.49 -12.65 -34.13
N LEU A 354 -17.12 -13.46 -33.28
CA LEU A 354 -16.66 -14.82 -33.01
C LEU A 354 -16.69 -15.71 -34.27
N LEU A 355 -17.69 -15.55 -35.14
CA LEU A 355 -17.78 -16.25 -36.41
C LEU A 355 -16.60 -15.89 -37.33
N ALA A 356 -16.36 -14.59 -37.52
CA ALA A 356 -15.26 -14.08 -38.33
C ALA A 356 -13.91 -14.55 -37.79
N ASP A 357 -13.69 -14.39 -36.49
CA ASP A 357 -12.43 -14.80 -35.84
C ASP A 357 -12.16 -16.29 -36.01
N SER A 358 -13.20 -17.12 -35.87
CA SER A 358 -13.06 -18.57 -36.00
C SER A 358 -12.69 -19.01 -37.42
N ALA A 359 -13.17 -18.28 -38.44
CA ALA A 359 -12.86 -18.54 -39.85
C ALA A 359 -11.45 -18.03 -40.21
N ASP A 360 -11.11 -16.82 -39.77
CA ASP A 360 -9.80 -16.21 -39.96
C ASP A 360 -8.69 -17.07 -39.34
N TRP A 361 -8.87 -17.53 -38.09
CA TRP A 361 -7.92 -18.43 -37.44
C TRP A 361 -7.82 -19.78 -38.15
N ALA A 362 -8.94 -20.33 -38.63
CA ALA A 362 -8.94 -21.59 -39.37
C ALA A 362 -8.31 -21.48 -40.77
N GLY A 363 -8.12 -20.25 -41.26
CA GLY A 363 -7.57 -19.96 -42.58
C GLY A 363 -8.52 -20.35 -43.72
N ASP A 364 -9.83 -20.22 -43.52
CA ASP A 364 -10.84 -20.52 -44.54
C ASP A 364 -11.87 -19.40 -44.73
N ASP A 365 -12.57 -19.45 -45.86
CA ASP A 365 -13.54 -18.44 -46.30
C ASP A 365 -14.99 -18.81 -45.95
N ALA A 366 -15.25 -19.74 -45.03
CA ALA A 366 -16.59 -20.31 -44.85
C ALA A 366 -17.67 -19.28 -44.49
N VAL A 367 -17.32 -18.25 -43.71
CA VAL A 367 -18.24 -17.14 -43.39
C VAL A 367 -18.52 -16.31 -44.65
N ASN A 368 -17.47 -15.94 -45.39
CA ASN A 368 -17.58 -15.17 -46.63
C ASN A 368 -18.38 -15.91 -47.70
N GLU A 369 -18.23 -17.23 -47.84
CA GLU A 369 -19.01 -18.05 -48.77
C GLU A 369 -20.51 -18.00 -48.46
N VAL A 370 -20.89 -18.08 -47.18
CA VAL A 370 -22.30 -17.98 -46.78
C VAL A 370 -22.86 -16.60 -47.07
N LEU A 371 -22.10 -15.53 -46.80
CA LEU A 371 -22.53 -14.14 -47.05
C LEU A 371 -22.61 -13.84 -48.56
N ALA A 372 -21.62 -14.28 -49.35
CA ALA A 372 -21.63 -14.11 -50.80
C ALA A 372 -22.80 -14.88 -51.45
N GLY A 373 -23.16 -16.04 -50.89
CA GLY A 373 -24.31 -16.84 -51.30
C GLY A 373 -25.65 -16.37 -50.73
N ASN A 374 -25.67 -15.36 -49.85
CA ASN A 374 -26.86 -14.84 -49.19
C ASN A 374 -26.79 -13.32 -49.03
N GLN A 375 -27.10 -12.60 -50.11
CA GLN A 375 -27.04 -11.14 -50.15
C GLN A 375 -28.01 -10.48 -49.16
N GLN A 376 -29.13 -11.14 -48.85
CA GLN A 376 -30.12 -10.68 -47.89
C GLN A 376 -29.52 -10.63 -46.48
N LEU A 377 -28.86 -11.71 -46.03
CA LEU A 377 -28.17 -11.71 -44.75
C LEU A 377 -27.04 -10.67 -44.73
N GLN A 378 -26.26 -10.58 -45.81
CA GLN A 378 -25.18 -9.61 -45.91
C GLN A 378 -25.71 -8.16 -45.77
N TRP A 379 -26.82 -7.85 -46.42
CA TRP A 379 -27.49 -6.57 -46.27
C TRP A 379 -27.93 -6.35 -44.83
N LEU A 380 -28.62 -7.31 -44.21
CA LEU A 380 -29.08 -7.20 -42.81
C LEU A 380 -27.92 -6.91 -41.85
N LEU A 381 -26.81 -7.63 -41.97
CA LEU A 381 -25.62 -7.41 -41.14
C LEU A 381 -25.06 -6.00 -41.35
N ASN A 382 -24.96 -5.53 -42.60
CA ASN A 382 -24.53 -4.17 -42.88
C ASN A 382 -25.49 -3.13 -42.29
N TYR A 383 -26.81 -3.35 -42.38
CA TYR A 383 -27.79 -2.42 -41.81
C TYR A 383 -27.73 -2.35 -40.29
N LEU A 384 -27.51 -3.48 -39.60
CA LEU A 384 -27.51 -3.55 -38.14
C LEU A 384 -26.15 -3.22 -37.50
N LEU A 385 -25.04 -3.50 -38.18
CA LEU A 385 -23.69 -3.42 -37.61
C LEU A 385 -22.81 -2.32 -38.23
N ASP A 386 -23.12 -1.82 -39.44
CA ASP A 386 -22.41 -0.69 -40.04
C ASP A 386 -23.11 0.64 -39.75
N THR A 387 -22.33 1.72 -39.61
CA THR A 387 -22.81 3.08 -39.33
C THR A 387 -23.20 3.86 -40.58
N GLY A 388 -23.05 3.26 -41.77
CA GLY A 388 -23.46 3.85 -43.05
C GLY A 388 -24.98 3.94 -43.21
N GLU A 389 -25.46 4.88 -44.03
CA GLU A 389 -26.87 4.96 -44.41
C GLU A 389 -27.25 3.80 -45.34
N GLN A 390 -27.64 2.68 -44.74
CA GLN A 390 -28.26 1.55 -45.44
C GLN A 390 -29.79 1.63 -45.32
N SER A 391 -30.50 1.22 -46.36
CA SER A 391 -31.96 1.09 -46.27
C SER A 391 -32.33 -0.16 -45.47
N GLU A 392 -33.43 -0.07 -44.73
CA GLU A 392 -33.91 -1.17 -43.88
C GLU A 392 -34.32 -2.38 -44.73
N PRO A 393 -33.88 -3.61 -44.39
CA PRO A 393 -34.34 -4.85 -45.02
C PRO A 393 -35.87 -5.02 -44.93
N VAL A 394 -36.48 -5.50 -46.01
CA VAL A 394 -37.94 -5.68 -46.12
C VAL A 394 -38.33 -7.15 -45.93
N PRO A 395 -39.46 -7.45 -45.25
CA PRO A 395 -39.89 -8.82 -45.02
C PRO A 395 -40.33 -9.53 -46.32
N PRO A 396 -40.35 -10.88 -46.36
CA PRO A 396 -40.04 -11.80 -45.25
C PRO A 396 -38.53 -11.99 -45.02
N TYR A 397 -38.15 -12.29 -43.77
CA TYR A 397 -36.73 -12.41 -43.33
C TYR A 397 -36.23 -13.86 -43.24
N ASP A 398 -36.91 -14.80 -43.92
CA ASP A 398 -36.58 -16.23 -43.86
C ASP A 398 -35.20 -16.53 -44.46
N ASP A 399 -34.81 -15.83 -45.54
CA ASP A 399 -33.50 -16.03 -46.18
C ASP A 399 -32.35 -15.59 -45.26
N GLU A 400 -32.51 -14.49 -44.55
CA GLU A 400 -31.56 -13.97 -43.56
C GLU A 400 -31.39 -14.95 -42.40
N ALA A 401 -32.50 -15.42 -41.83
CA ALA A 401 -32.52 -16.37 -40.73
C ALA A 401 -31.88 -17.71 -41.14
N ASP A 402 -32.20 -18.21 -42.34
CA ASP A 402 -31.58 -19.43 -42.90
C ASP A 402 -30.08 -19.25 -43.17
N GLY A 403 -29.66 -18.04 -43.57
CA GLY A 403 -28.24 -17.68 -43.71
C GLY A 403 -27.52 -17.74 -42.37
N TRP A 404 -28.08 -17.11 -41.34
CA TRP A 404 -27.50 -17.09 -40.00
C TRP A 404 -27.41 -18.50 -39.41
N ALA A 405 -28.45 -19.33 -39.59
CA ALA A 405 -28.44 -20.73 -39.20
C ALA A 405 -27.31 -21.53 -39.87
N ARG A 406 -26.95 -21.21 -41.13
CA ARG A 406 -25.79 -21.82 -41.81
C ARG A 406 -24.47 -21.38 -41.18
N LEU A 407 -24.34 -20.12 -40.77
CA LEU A 407 -23.16 -19.61 -40.05
C LEU A 407 -23.00 -20.32 -38.68
N GLU A 408 -24.07 -20.40 -37.89
CA GLU A 408 -24.06 -21.14 -36.60
C GLU A 408 -23.65 -22.60 -36.76
N LYS A 409 -24.17 -23.25 -37.81
CA LYS A 409 -23.82 -24.64 -38.13
C LYS A 409 -22.33 -24.77 -38.52
N GLY A 410 -21.81 -23.82 -39.30
CA GLY A 410 -20.40 -23.74 -39.67
C GLY A 410 -19.49 -23.65 -38.44
N LEU A 411 -19.78 -22.70 -37.55
CA LEU A 411 -19.06 -22.55 -36.28
C LEU A 411 -19.12 -23.82 -35.43
N THR A 412 -20.33 -24.37 -35.26
CA THR A 412 -20.53 -25.58 -34.44
C THR A 412 -19.79 -26.79 -34.99
N ALA A 413 -19.59 -26.87 -36.31
CA ALA A 413 -18.82 -27.93 -36.94
C ALA A 413 -17.32 -27.87 -36.62
N ARG A 414 -16.80 -26.70 -36.20
CA ARG A 414 -15.40 -26.53 -35.75
C ARG A 414 -15.19 -27.01 -34.32
N PHE A 415 -16.24 -27.09 -33.51
CA PHE A 415 -16.12 -27.46 -32.11
C PHE A 415 -15.80 -28.95 -31.96
N THR A 416 -14.70 -29.22 -31.25
CA THR A 416 -14.30 -30.56 -30.86
C THR A 416 -14.28 -30.69 -29.35
N THR A 417 -14.68 -31.88 -28.88
CA THR A 417 -14.55 -32.32 -27.49
C THR A 417 -13.57 -33.47 -27.36
N LYS A 418 -12.77 -33.75 -28.40
CA LYS A 418 -11.72 -34.77 -28.33
C LYS A 418 -10.81 -34.43 -27.16
N MET A 419 -10.91 -35.29 -26.14
CA MET A 419 -10.04 -35.29 -24.98
C MET A 419 -8.65 -35.71 -25.38
#